data_AF-A0A2V8KMP4-F1
#
_entry.id   AF-A0A2V8KMP4-F1
#
_cell.length_a   1.000
_cell.length_b   1.000
_cell.length_c   1.000
_cell.angle_alpha   90.00
_cell.angle_beta   90.00
_cell.angle_gamma   90.00
#
_symmetry.space_group_name_H-M   'P 1'
#
loop_
_entity.id
_entity.type
_entity.pdbx_description
1 polymer ?
#
loop_
_entity_poly.entity_id
_entity_poly.type
_entity_poly.pdbx_seq_one_letter_code
_entity_poly.pdbx_strand_id
1 'polypeptide(L)'
;MKGILKWPLIIAAFLVVVRVVLERAGAPETVNNIFSVVVFYVLIAPLYFAFRIAGSGIAAPYKNLLKTTALFTALARSMVIPTYWLAYLYQWPQYRFSVAGGGNVGPGVSPFMGYVGIPLVAAAVWILISLIVGGGLGSILIAVKRKSARKASDTVTAKQH
;
A
#
# COMPACT_ATOMS: atom_id res chain seq x y z
N MET A 1 3.99 -15.04 -8.02
CA MET A 1 4.13 -13.62 -7.60
C MET A 1 3.87 -12.62 -8.74
N LYS A 2 4.49 -12.75 -9.93
CA LYS A 2 4.39 -11.75 -11.03
C LYS A 2 2.95 -11.33 -11.40
N GLY A 3 2.00 -12.27 -11.46
CA GLY A 3 0.60 -11.96 -11.81
C GLY A 3 -0.21 -11.29 -10.69
N ILE A 4 0.15 -11.50 -9.42
CA ILE A 4 -0.59 -10.94 -8.26
C ILE A 4 -0.26 -9.45 -8.08
N LEU A 5 0.96 -9.04 -8.41
CA LEU A 5 1.41 -7.65 -8.21
C LEU A 5 1.07 -6.72 -9.37
N LYS A 6 0.93 -7.24 -10.60
CA LYS A 6 0.80 -6.43 -11.82
C LYS A 6 -0.33 -5.40 -11.73
N TRP A 7 -1.56 -5.86 -11.48
CA TRP A 7 -2.73 -4.97 -11.44
C TRP A 7 -2.67 -3.98 -10.29
N PRO A 8 -2.36 -4.39 -9.05
CA PRO A 8 -2.18 -3.44 -7.95
C PRO A 8 -1.12 -2.38 -8.24
N LEU A 9 0.00 -2.73 -8.87
CA LEU A 9 1.04 -1.74 -9.20
C LEU A 9 0.57 -0.74 -10.27
N ILE A 10 -0.18 -1.19 -11.28
CA ILE A 10 -0.77 -0.30 -12.29
C ILE A 10 -1.74 0.68 -11.62
N ILE A 11 -2.60 0.18 -10.73
CA ILE A 11 -3.55 1.03 -9.99
C ILE A 11 -2.80 2.01 -9.08
N ALA A 12 -1.76 1.56 -8.37
CA ALA A 12 -0.94 2.44 -7.53
C ALA A 12 -0.31 3.57 -8.35
N ALA A 13 0.30 3.26 -9.50
CA ALA A 13 0.87 4.26 -10.40
C ALA A 13 -0.18 5.28 -10.86
N PHE A 14 -1.36 4.81 -11.25
CA PHE A 14 -2.48 5.66 -11.63
C PHE A 14 -2.92 6.58 -10.49
N LEU A 15 -3.12 6.03 -9.28
CA LEU A 15 -3.51 6.81 -8.10
C LEU A 15 -2.47 7.88 -7.75
N VAL A 16 -1.17 7.58 -7.85
CA VAL A 16 -0.09 8.55 -7.61
C VAL A 16 -0.18 9.71 -8.60
N VAL A 17 -0.29 9.41 -9.90
CA VAL A 17 -0.33 10.43 -10.95
C VAL A 17 -1.58 11.29 -10.83
N VAL A 18 -2.76 10.66 -10.74
CA VAL A 18 -4.05 11.37 -10.64
C VAL A 18 -4.08 12.25 -9.41
N ARG A 19 -3.63 11.75 -8.25
CA ARG A 19 -3.58 12.53 -7.02
C ARG A 19 -2.73 13.78 -7.19
N VAL A 20 -1.53 13.65 -7.78
CA VAL A 20 -0.67 14.81 -8.04
C VAL A 20 -1.36 15.80 -8.98
N VAL A 21 -1.97 15.33 -10.08
CA VAL A 21 -2.67 16.21 -11.03
C VAL A 21 -3.81 16.98 -10.35
N LEU A 22 -4.66 16.29 -9.57
CA LEU A 22 -5.77 16.91 -8.86
C LEU A 22 -5.29 17.94 -7.81
N GLU A 23 -4.27 17.58 -7.04
CA GLU A 23 -3.63 18.48 -6.08
C GLU A 23 -3.03 19.72 -6.75
N ARG A 24 -2.50 19.58 -7.97
CA ARG A 24 -1.97 20.71 -8.74
C ARG A 24 -3.05 21.54 -9.42
N ALA A 25 -4.19 20.94 -9.75
CA ALA A 25 -5.38 21.63 -10.26
C ALA A 25 -6.19 22.35 -9.17
N GLY A 26 -5.80 22.24 -7.90
CA GLY A 26 -6.49 22.89 -6.78
C GLY A 26 -7.75 22.15 -6.32
N ALA A 27 -7.86 20.85 -6.61
CA ALA A 27 -8.99 20.05 -6.15
C ALA A 27 -9.08 20.06 -4.60
N PRO A 28 -10.31 20.07 -4.03
CA PRO A 28 -10.49 20.01 -2.58
C PRO A 28 -9.83 18.79 -1.96
N GLU A 29 -9.37 18.92 -0.72
CA GLU A 29 -8.66 17.84 -0.01
C GLU A 29 -9.50 16.55 0.08
N THR A 30 -10.81 16.67 0.27
CA THR A 30 -11.74 15.54 0.26
C THR A 30 -11.64 14.71 -1.01
N VAL A 31 -11.53 15.36 -2.18
CA VAL A 31 -11.39 14.68 -3.47
C VAL A 31 -10.02 14.01 -3.57
N ASN A 32 -8.95 14.70 -3.15
CA ASN A 32 -7.60 14.14 -3.15
C ASN A 32 -7.46 12.91 -2.23
N ASN A 33 -8.19 12.90 -1.12
CA ASN A 33 -8.20 11.80 -0.15
C ASN A 33 -8.92 10.54 -0.68
N ILE A 34 -9.86 10.67 -1.62
CA ILE A 34 -10.44 9.51 -2.33
C ILE A 34 -9.35 8.79 -3.13
N PHE A 35 -8.44 9.54 -3.75
CA PHE A 35 -7.28 9.00 -4.47
C PHE A 35 -6.07 8.74 -3.55
N SER A 36 -6.32 8.47 -2.26
CA SER A 36 -5.26 8.18 -1.31
C SER A 36 -4.59 6.84 -1.59
N VAL A 37 -3.39 6.93 -2.16
CA VAL A 37 -2.48 5.81 -2.36
C VAL A 37 -2.20 5.06 -1.04
N VAL A 38 -2.23 5.75 0.11
CA VAL A 38 -2.03 5.16 1.44
C VAL A 38 -3.09 4.11 1.75
N VAL A 39 -4.37 4.46 1.61
CA VAL A 39 -5.48 3.52 1.85
C VAL A 39 -5.34 2.31 0.92
N PHE A 40 -4.93 2.55 -0.32
CA PHE A 40 -4.74 1.49 -1.29
C PHE A 40 -3.66 0.48 -0.88
N TYR A 41 -2.48 0.92 -0.43
CA TYR A 41 -1.41 -0.01 -0.05
C TYR A 41 -1.48 -0.53 1.39
N VAL A 42 -2.17 0.15 2.31
CA VAL A 42 -2.33 -0.31 3.69
C VAL A 42 -3.47 -1.33 3.82
N LEU A 43 -4.56 -1.16 3.06
CA LEU A 43 -5.77 -1.96 3.21
C LEU A 43 -6.14 -2.75 1.96
N ILE A 44 -6.39 -2.07 0.84
CA ILE A 44 -7.02 -2.69 -0.33
C ILE A 44 -6.11 -3.76 -0.95
N ALA A 45 -4.85 -3.43 -1.23
CA ALA A 45 -3.93 -4.37 -1.86
C ALA A 45 -3.57 -5.56 -0.96
N PRO A 46 -3.27 -5.40 0.34
CA PRO A 46 -3.05 -6.53 1.25
C PRO A 46 -4.25 -7.49 1.35
N LEU A 47 -5.49 -6.96 1.39
CA LEU A 47 -6.70 -7.79 1.39
C LEU A 47 -6.87 -8.55 0.07
N TYR A 48 -6.60 -7.89 -1.06
CA TYR A 48 -6.57 -8.54 -2.37
C TYR A 48 -5.54 -9.69 -2.41
N PHE A 49 -4.32 -9.46 -1.89
CA PHE A 49 -3.30 -10.50 -1.81
C PHE A 49 -3.74 -11.66 -0.92
N ALA A 50 -4.29 -11.37 0.25
CA ALA A 50 -4.78 -12.36 1.19
C ALA A 50 -5.87 -13.24 0.55
N PHE A 51 -6.83 -12.64 -0.18
CA PHE A 51 -7.88 -13.37 -0.87
C PHE A 51 -7.32 -14.29 -1.96
N ARG A 52 -6.39 -13.79 -2.78
CA ARG A 52 -5.76 -14.57 -3.85
C ARG A 52 -4.92 -15.72 -3.28
N ILE A 53 -4.16 -15.48 -2.20
CA ILE A 53 -3.33 -16.50 -1.54
C ILE A 53 -4.20 -17.55 -0.82
N ALA A 54 -5.31 -17.14 -0.21
CA ALA A 54 -6.22 -18.06 0.45
C ALA A 54 -6.81 -19.09 -0.53
N GLY A 55 -7.14 -18.65 -1.75
CA GLY A 55 -7.73 -19.51 -2.79
C GLY A 55 -6.73 -20.28 -3.66
N SER A 56 -5.42 -20.03 -3.56
CA SER A 56 -4.44 -20.59 -4.50
C SER A 56 -3.71 -21.85 -4.03
N GLY A 57 -4.00 -22.37 -2.83
CA GLY A 57 -3.32 -23.55 -2.28
C GLY A 57 -1.82 -23.38 -2.00
N ILE A 58 -1.29 -22.14 -2.05
CA ILE A 58 0.15 -21.88 -1.88
C ILE A 58 0.62 -22.29 -0.47
N ALA A 59 1.80 -22.94 -0.43
CA ALA A 59 2.49 -23.27 0.80
C ALA A 59 2.93 -22.00 1.57
N ALA A 60 2.87 -22.05 2.91
CA ALA A 60 3.20 -20.92 3.79
C ALA A 60 2.48 -19.59 3.39
N PRO A 61 1.13 -19.54 3.46
CA PRO A 61 0.34 -18.41 2.97
C PRO A 61 0.67 -17.09 3.69
N TYR A 62 0.93 -17.14 5.00
CA TYR A 62 1.24 -15.95 5.79
C TYR A 62 2.60 -15.34 5.41
N LYS A 63 3.62 -16.19 5.20
CA LYS A 63 4.94 -15.74 4.73
C LYS A 63 4.84 -15.12 3.33
N ASN A 64 4.02 -15.71 2.45
CA ASN A 64 3.76 -15.16 1.12
C ASN A 64 2.98 -13.84 1.16
N LEU A 65 2.02 -13.70 2.08
CA LEU A 65 1.29 -12.45 2.30
C LEU A 65 2.25 -11.33 2.72
N LEU A 66 3.10 -11.58 3.72
CA LEU A 66 4.07 -10.59 4.20
C LEU A 66 5.06 -10.20 3.10
N LYS A 67 5.65 -11.16 2.38
CA LYS A 67 6.57 -10.88 1.27
C LYS A 67 5.91 -10.06 0.16
N THR A 68 4.69 -10.43 -0.23
CA THR A 68 3.97 -9.76 -1.32
C THR A 68 3.57 -8.34 -0.90
N THR A 69 3.11 -8.17 0.34
CA THR A 69 2.76 -6.86 0.91
C THR A 69 3.97 -5.95 1.05
N ALA A 70 5.10 -6.48 1.54
CA ALA A 70 6.35 -5.73 1.66
C ALA A 70 6.83 -5.23 0.30
N LEU A 71 6.93 -6.15 -0.68
CA LEU A 71 7.39 -5.83 -2.02
C LEU A 71 6.46 -4.84 -2.72
N PHE A 72 5.15 -5.06 -2.64
CA PHE A 72 4.16 -4.16 -3.21
C PHE A 72 4.27 -2.75 -2.62
N THR A 73 4.31 -2.65 -1.29
CA THR A 73 4.37 -1.35 -0.60
C THR A 73 5.67 -0.64 -0.93
N ALA A 74 6.80 -1.35 -0.96
CA ALA A 74 8.08 -0.77 -1.36
C ALA A 74 8.03 -0.20 -2.77
N LEU A 75 7.51 -0.95 -3.74
CA LEU A 75 7.36 -0.48 -5.12
C LEU A 75 6.39 0.70 -5.24
N ALA A 76 5.25 0.67 -4.54
CA ALA A 76 4.31 1.78 -4.52
C ALA A 76 4.93 3.05 -3.89
N ARG A 77 5.75 2.89 -2.83
CA ARG A 77 6.50 4.00 -2.23
C ARG A 77 7.56 4.55 -3.17
N SER A 78 8.25 3.70 -3.93
CA SER A 78 9.19 4.16 -4.96
C SER A 78 8.52 5.02 -6.04
N MET A 79 7.23 4.78 -6.35
CA MET A 79 6.46 5.65 -7.26
C MET A 79 6.10 7.00 -6.62
N VAL A 80 5.93 7.05 -5.29
CA VAL A 80 5.60 8.27 -4.55
C VAL A 80 6.84 9.16 -4.35
N ILE A 81 8.02 8.60 -4.18
CA ILE A 81 9.27 9.33 -3.88
C ILE A 81 9.56 10.45 -4.92
N PRO A 82 9.48 10.23 -6.25
CA PRO A 82 9.66 11.29 -7.23
C PRO A 82 8.72 12.49 -7.02
N THR A 83 7.50 12.27 -6.50
CA THR A 83 6.57 13.36 -6.19
C THR A 83 7.06 14.26 -5.06
N TYR A 84 7.80 13.69 -4.08
CA TYR A 84 8.45 14.45 -3.02
C TYR A 84 9.65 15.23 -3.55
N TRP A 85 10.43 14.65 -4.48
CA TRP A 85 11.53 15.36 -5.13
C TRP A 85 11.04 16.57 -5.92
N LEU A 86 9.97 16.40 -6.72
CA LEU A 86 9.35 17.49 -7.45
C LEU A 86 8.75 18.53 -6.50
N ALA A 87 8.08 18.11 -5.43
CA ALA A 87 7.53 19.03 -4.43
C ALA A 87 8.63 19.88 -3.76
N TYR A 88 9.78 19.29 -3.44
CA TYR A 88 10.92 20.01 -2.90
C TYR A 88 11.51 20.98 -3.92
N LEU A 89 11.69 20.55 -5.17
CA LEU A 89 12.25 21.41 -6.21
C LEU A 89 11.36 22.63 -6.51
N TYR A 90 10.04 22.41 -6.58
CA TYR A 90 9.07 23.42 -6.98
C TYR A 90 8.32 24.08 -5.80
N GLN A 91 8.71 23.78 -4.57
CA GLN A 91 8.10 24.33 -3.35
C GLN A 91 6.57 24.20 -3.34
N TRP A 92 6.07 23.00 -3.57
CA TRP A 92 4.64 22.73 -3.69
C TRP A 92 3.89 23.01 -2.37
N PRO A 93 2.77 23.75 -2.41
CA PRO A 93 2.10 24.27 -1.20
C PRO A 93 1.21 23.26 -0.46
N GLN A 94 1.02 22.05 -0.99
CA GLN A 94 0.09 21.08 -0.41
C GLN A 94 0.58 20.56 0.94
N TYR A 95 -0.35 20.43 1.90
CA TYR A 95 -0.06 20.08 3.30
C TYR A 95 0.81 18.83 3.46
N ARG A 96 0.57 17.77 2.67
CA ARG A 96 1.34 16.52 2.72
C ARG A 96 2.82 16.66 2.36
N PHE A 97 3.18 17.74 1.68
CA PHE A 97 4.57 18.06 1.37
C PHE A 97 5.16 19.04 2.37
N SER A 98 4.36 19.76 3.15
CA SER A 98 4.85 20.66 4.19
C SER A 98 5.52 19.90 5.34
N VAL A 99 6.54 20.49 5.98
CA VAL A 99 7.17 19.92 7.19
C VAL A 99 6.12 19.65 8.29
N ALA A 100 5.11 20.52 8.43
CA ALA A 100 4.01 20.34 9.38
C ALA A 100 3.20 19.05 9.09
N GLY A 101 3.04 18.70 7.81
CA GLY A 101 2.43 17.45 7.36
C GLY A 101 3.40 16.26 7.28
N GLY A 102 4.62 16.39 7.82
CA GLY A 102 5.67 15.37 7.74
C GLY A 102 6.34 15.24 6.37
N GLY A 103 6.13 16.23 5.49
CA GLY A 103 6.75 16.32 4.18
C GLY A 103 8.08 17.05 4.18
N ASN A 104 8.62 17.32 3.00
CA ASN A 104 9.97 17.83 2.79
C ASN A 104 10.06 19.30 2.36
N VAL A 105 8.94 20.03 2.34
CA VAL A 105 8.85 21.43 1.94
C VAL A 105 8.68 22.29 3.20
N GLY A 106 9.64 23.17 3.47
CA GLY A 106 9.55 24.13 4.56
C GLY A 106 10.92 24.66 5.00
N PRO A 107 10.92 25.66 5.90
CA PRO A 107 12.15 26.23 6.43
C PRO A 107 13.04 25.17 7.09
N GLY A 108 14.35 25.24 6.85
CA GLY A 108 15.33 24.38 7.52
C GLY A 108 15.46 22.95 6.97
N VAL A 109 14.74 22.59 5.89
CA VAL A 109 14.96 21.30 5.21
C VAL A 109 16.20 21.39 4.34
N SER A 110 17.26 20.68 4.72
CA SER A 110 18.48 20.57 3.90
C SER A 110 18.23 19.75 2.63
N PRO A 111 19.04 19.91 1.56
CA PRO A 111 18.91 19.09 0.35
C PRO A 111 18.94 17.58 0.63
N PHE A 112 19.79 17.13 1.55
CA PHE A 112 19.83 15.73 1.96
C PHE A 112 18.52 15.27 2.58
N MET A 113 17.95 16.04 3.51
CA MET A 113 16.66 15.72 4.11
C MET A 113 15.52 15.78 3.09
N GLY A 114 15.59 16.73 2.15
CA GLY A 114 14.62 16.95 1.10
C GLY A 114 14.52 15.80 0.10
N TYR A 115 15.67 15.33 -0.42
CA TYR A 115 15.71 14.31 -1.46
C TYR A 115 15.84 12.88 -0.93
N VAL A 116 16.45 12.68 0.24
CA VAL A 116 16.82 11.34 0.71
C VAL A 116 16.17 11.03 2.05
N GLY A 117 16.48 11.81 3.09
CA GLY A 117 16.09 11.51 4.47
C GLY A 117 14.58 11.33 4.63
N ILE A 118 13.80 12.36 4.34
CA ILE A 118 12.34 12.35 4.54
C ILE A 118 11.65 11.31 3.64
N PRO A 119 11.92 11.24 2.31
CA PRO A 119 11.28 10.25 1.45
C PRO A 119 11.54 8.80 1.87
N LEU A 120 12.77 8.47 2.29
CA LEU A 120 13.14 7.12 2.72
C LEU A 120 12.56 6.76 4.09
N VAL A 121 12.62 7.68 5.07
CA VAL A 121 12.01 7.46 6.39
C VAL A 121 10.50 7.27 6.24
N ALA A 122 9.84 8.13 5.47
CA ALA A 122 8.41 7.99 5.18
C ALA A 122 8.12 6.65 4.49
N ALA A 123 8.94 6.22 3.53
CA ALA A 123 8.77 4.91 2.90
C ALA A 123 8.90 3.75 3.91
N ALA A 124 9.91 3.77 4.76
CA ALA A 124 10.13 2.74 5.79
C ALA A 124 8.95 2.66 6.77
N VAL A 125 8.50 3.79 7.30
CA VAL A 125 7.34 3.87 8.21
C VAL A 125 6.09 3.30 7.55
N TRP A 126 5.79 3.70 6.31
CA TRP A 126 4.59 3.21 5.62
C TRP A 126 4.69 1.73 5.24
N ILE A 127 5.88 1.21 4.92
CA ILE A 127 6.09 -0.23 4.71
C ILE A 127 5.79 -1.01 6.00
N LEU A 128 6.28 -0.54 7.15
CA LEU A 128 6.03 -1.17 8.45
C LEU A 128 4.53 -1.14 8.79
N ILE A 129 3.87 0.00 8.62
CA ILE A 129 2.42 0.14 8.86
C ILE A 129 1.64 -0.84 7.97
N SER A 130 1.95 -0.91 6.68
CA SER A 130 1.27 -1.85 5.76
C SER A 130 1.49 -3.31 6.12
N LEU A 131 2.67 -3.66 6.65
CA LEU A 131 2.95 -5.01 7.10
C LEU A 131 2.16 -5.38 8.35
N ILE A 132 2.04 -4.45 9.31
CA ILE A 132 1.27 -4.66 10.54
C ILE A 132 -0.22 -4.74 10.21
N VAL A 133 -0.77 -3.70 9.56
CA VAL A 133 -2.20 -3.58 9.29
C VAL A 133 -2.63 -4.57 8.22
N GLY A 134 -1.99 -4.50 7.04
CA GLY A 134 -2.32 -5.36 5.91
C GLY A 134 -1.97 -6.83 6.15
N GLY A 135 -0.84 -7.10 6.81
CA GLY A 135 -0.46 -8.46 7.20
C GLY A 135 -1.37 -9.03 8.27
N GLY A 136 -1.74 -8.25 9.29
CA GLY A 136 -2.67 -8.66 10.34
C GLY A 136 -4.06 -8.98 9.78
N LEU A 137 -4.69 -8.02 9.10
CA LEU A 137 -6.02 -8.20 8.51
C LEU A 137 -6.05 -9.31 7.45
N GLY A 138 -5.03 -9.36 6.59
CA GLY A 138 -4.92 -10.40 5.57
C GLY A 138 -4.72 -11.80 6.18
N SER A 139 -4.00 -11.91 7.30
CA SER A 139 -3.84 -13.19 8.00
C SER A 139 -5.16 -13.69 8.59
N ILE A 140 -5.95 -12.79 9.17
CA ILE A 140 -7.31 -13.11 9.65
C ILE A 140 -8.17 -13.63 8.49
N LEU A 141 -8.15 -12.94 7.34
CA LEU A 141 -8.91 -13.34 6.16
C LEU A 141 -8.51 -14.74 5.66
N ILE A 142 -7.20 -15.02 5.58
CA ILE A 142 -6.69 -16.34 5.19
C ILE A 142 -7.18 -17.42 6.14
N ALA A 143 -7.11 -17.17 7.46
CA ALA A 143 -7.53 -18.12 8.48
C ALA A 143 -9.04 -18.45 8.35
N VAL A 144 -9.88 -17.43 8.19
CA VAL A 144 -11.34 -17.59 8.02
C VAL A 144 -11.65 -18.39 6.76
N LYS A 145 -11.08 -18.02 5.62
CA LYS A 145 -11.31 -18.70 4.34
C LYS A 145 -10.91 -20.17 4.37
N ARG A 146 -9.74 -20.48 4.95
CA ARG A 146 -9.25 -21.87 5.05
C ARG A 146 -10.09 -22.71 6.01
N LYS A 147 -10.53 -22.14 7.14
CA LYS A 147 -11.44 -22.81 8.08
C LYS A 147 -12.77 -23.17 7.41
N SER A 148 -13.36 -22.24 6.65
CA SER A 148 -14.61 -22.48 5.93
C SER A 148 -14.46 -23.55 4.84
N ALA A 149 -13.35 -23.56 4.10
CA ALA A 149 -13.08 -24.59 3.10
C ALA A 149 -12.94 -25.99 3.71
N ARG A 150 -12.26 -26.10 4.87
CA ARG A 150 -12.14 -27.36 5.61
C ARG A 150 -13.51 -27.87 6.07
N LYS A 151 -14.31 -27.02 6.71
CA LYS A 151 -15.66 -27.36 7.18
C LYS A 151 -16.56 -27.84 6.03
N ALA A 152 -16.46 -27.20 4.86
CA ALA A 152 -17.21 -27.62 3.67
C ALA A 152 -16.79 -29.01 3.19
N SER A 153 -15.48 -29.31 3.17
CA SER A 153 -14.97 -30.64 2.83
C SER A 153 -15.46 -31.72 3.80
N ASP A 154 -15.38 -31.46 5.11
CA ASP A 154 -15.80 -32.41 6.15
C ASP A 154 -17.31 -32.75 6.02
N THR A 155 -18.13 -31.76 5.65
CA THR A 155 -19.58 -31.94 5.44
C THR A 155 -19.89 -32.80 4.21
N VAL A 156 -19.10 -32.69 3.15
CA VAL A 156 -19.27 -33.50 1.93
C VAL A 156 -18.89 -34.96 2.21
N THR A 157 -17.76 -35.20 2.88
CA THR A 157 -17.33 -36.55 3.25
C THR A 157 -18.33 -37.22 4.19
N ALA A 158 -18.89 -36.48 5.16
CA ALA A 158 -19.90 -37.01 6.07
C ALA A 158 -21.23 -37.40 5.40
N LYS A 159 -21.54 -36.90 4.19
CA LYS A 159 -22.74 -37.29 3.42
C LYS A 159 -22.51 -38.51 2.52
N GLN A 160 -21.27 -38.96 2.35
CA GLN A 160 -20.90 -40.10 1.50
C GLN A 160 -20.77 -41.41 2.29
N HIS A 161 -20.87 -41.35 3.62
CA HIS A 161 -20.93 -42.48 4.53
C HIS A 161 -22.32 -42.57 5.15
#